data_AF-A0A7L4H4L9-F1
#
_entry.id   AF-A0A7L4H4L9-F1
#
_cell.length_a   1.000
_cell.length_b   1.000
_cell.length_c   1.000
_cell.angle_alpha   90.00
_cell.angle_beta   90.00
_cell.angle_gamma   90.00
#
_symmetry.space_group_name_H-M   'P 1'
#
loop_
_entity.id
_entity.type
_entity.pdbx_description
1 polymer ?
#
loop_
_entity_poly.entity_id
_entity_poly.type
_entity_poly.pdbx_seq_one_letter_code
_entity_poly.pdbx_strand_id
1 'polypeptide(L)'
;VTDSMFAAMLCLAMSGPGVSTSTTALMLEEALFSRKGTVSIIHANSHNPIKAFFQTGNDKADATAKGLWTLRDARQLHESLHIGAKALTKRCGIPVTDAKHIAATCPHCQK
;
A
#
# COMPACT_ATOMS: atom_id res chain seq x y z
N VAL A 1 -1.23 8.12 -12.82
CA VAL A 1 0.14 7.58 -12.82
C VAL A 1 0.23 6.57 -11.69
N THR A 2 0.88 5.44 -11.90
CA THR A 2 1.04 4.37 -10.89
C THR A 2 2.45 3.78 -11.00
N ASP A 3 3.07 3.44 -9.88
CA ASP A 3 4.30 2.65 -9.82
C ASP A 3 4.05 1.13 -9.75
N SER A 4 2.80 0.72 -9.53
CA SER A 4 2.42 -0.67 -9.58
C SER A 4 2.14 -1.10 -11.02
N MET A 5 3.02 -1.94 -11.57
CA MET A 5 2.82 -2.58 -12.87
C MET A 5 1.52 -3.39 -12.90
N PHE A 6 1.23 -4.08 -11.79
CA PHE A 6 -0.01 -4.85 -11.64
C PHE A 6 -1.24 -3.94 -11.78
N ALA A 7 -1.27 -2.81 -11.07
CA ALA A 7 -2.41 -1.88 -11.14
C ALA A 7 -2.58 -1.32 -12.56
N ALA A 8 -1.49 -0.99 -13.25
CA ALA A 8 -1.54 -0.51 -14.63
C ALA A 8 -2.15 -1.55 -15.58
N MET A 9 -1.66 -2.80 -15.51
CA MET A 9 -2.15 -3.90 -16.35
C MET A 9 -3.61 -4.26 -16.03
N LEU A 10 -3.98 -4.26 -14.75
CA LEU A 10 -5.35 -4.50 -14.32
C LEU A 10 -6.32 -3.47 -14.93
N CYS A 11 -5.97 -2.18 -14.84
CA CYS A 11 -6.83 -1.13 -15.40
C CYS A 11 -6.87 -1.15 -16.94
N LEU A 12 -5.78 -1.55 -17.60
CA LEU A 12 -5.76 -1.74 -19.06
C LEU A 12 -6.69 -2.88 -19.48
N ALA A 13 -6.68 -3.98 -18.73
CA ALA A 13 -7.57 -5.11 -18.96
C ALA A 13 -9.05 -4.73 -18.77
N MET A 14 -9.37 -3.85 -17.82
CA MET A 14 -10.72 -3.28 -17.59
C MET A 14 -11.20 -2.31 -18.68
N SER A 15 -10.54 -2.27 -19.84
CA SER A 15 -11.07 -1.55 -21.02
C SER A 15 -12.35 -2.19 -21.56
N GLY A 16 -12.58 -3.48 -21.30
CA GLY A 16 -13.84 -4.19 -21.49
C GLY A 16 -14.48 -4.57 -20.15
N PRO A 17 -15.82 -4.65 -20.06
CA PRO A 17 -16.52 -5.01 -18.82
C PRO A 17 -16.36 -6.50 -18.47
N GLY A 18 -16.35 -6.81 -17.17
CA GLY A 18 -16.41 -8.17 -16.64
C GLY A 18 -15.05 -8.83 -16.40
N VAL A 19 -13.98 -8.03 -16.29
CA VAL A 19 -12.60 -8.56 -16.16
C VAL A 19 -12.23 -8.85 -14.70
N SER A 20 -12.90 -8.22 -13.73
CA SER A 20 -12.53 -8.34 -12.32
C SER A 20 -13.31 -9.38 -11.52
N THR A 21 -12.57 -10.11 -10.67
CA THR A 21 -13.13 -11.14 -9.78
C THR A 21 -13.08 -10.76 -8.29
N SER A 22 -12.28 -9.76 -7.91
CA SER A 22 -12.20 -9.30 -6.51
C SER A 22 -13.07 -8.07 -6.29
N THR A 23 -13.60 -7.91 -5.06
CA THR A 23 -14.44 -6.77 -4.68
C THR A 23 -13.76 -5.42 -4.97
N THR A 24 -12.48 -5.27 -4.61
CA THR A 24 -11.73 -4.03 -4.86
C THR A 24 -11.56 -3.74 -6.34
N ALA A 25 -11.34 -4.78 -7.15
CA ALA A 25 -11.15 -4.62 -8.58
C ALA A 25 -12.49 -4.31 -9.29
N LEU A 26 -13.61 -4.88 -8.83
CA LEU A 26 -14.96 -4.49 -9.27
C LEU A 26 -15.24 -3.00 -9.00
N MET A 27 -14.94 -2.50 -7.79
CA MET A 27 -15.11 -1.07 -7.48
C MET A 27 -14.29 -0.17 -8.40
N LEU A 28 -13.06 -0.60 -8.74
CA LEU A 28 -12.21 0.12 -9.67
C LEU A 28 -12.77 0.12 -11.10
N GLU A 29 -13.26 -1.02 -11.56
CA GLU A 29 -13.90 -1.17 -12.86
C GLU A 29 -15.15 -0.28 -12.97
N GLU A 30 -16.04 -0.30 -11.98
CA GLU A 30 -17.22 0.57 -11.92
C GLU A 30 -16.85 2.06 -11.94
N ALA A 31 -15.82 2.46 -11.20
CA ALA A 31 -15.32 3.84 -11.22
C ALA A 31 -14.76 4.23 -12.60
N LEU A 32 -14.08 3.31 -13.28
CA LEU A 32 -13.61 3.53 -14.64
C LEU A 32 -14.78 3.65 -15.62
N PHE A 33 -15.82 2.81 -15.52
CA PHE A 33 -16.96 2.87 -16.45
C PHE A 33 -17.91 4.05 -16.20
N SER A 34 -18.07 4.48 -14.96
CA SER A 34 -18.93 5.62 -14.58
C SER A 34 -18.32 6.99 -14.88
N ARG A 35 -17.04 7.04 -15.30
CA ARG A 35 -16.35 8.30 -15.59
C ARG A 35 -17.02 9.06 -16.74
N LYS A 36 -17.02 10.39 -16.66
CA LYS A 36 -17.57 11.27 -17.71
C LYS A 36 -16.56 11.67 -18.79
N GLY A 37 -15.28 11.36 -18.59
CA GLY A 37 -14.18 11.82 -19.45
C GLY A 37 -13.18 10.72 -19.79
N THR A 38 -12.31 11.00 -20.75
CA THR A 38 -11.21 10.10 -21.09
C THR A 38 -10.15 10.11 -19.99
N VAL A 39 -9.55 8.96 -19.73
CA VAL A 39 -8.45 8.80 -18.77
C VAL A 39 -7.32 8.04 -19.44
N SER A 40 -6.09 8.40 -19.09
CA SER A 40 -4.89 7.68 -19.51
C SER A 40 -4.16 7.16 -18.28
N ILE A 41 -3.84 5.88 -18.30
CA ILE A 41 -3.16 5.21 -17.19
C ILE A 41 -1.72 5.00 -17.61
N ILE A 42 -0.82 5.61 -16.84
CA ILE A 42 0.62 5.61 -17.11
C ILE A 42 1.30 4.88 -15.96
N HIS A 43 2.02 3.81 -16.29
CA HIS A 43 2.95 3.18 -15.36
C HIS A 43 4.29 3.95 -15.38
N ALA A 44 4.76 4.35 -14.21
CA ALA A 44 6.08 4.93 -14.02
C ALA A 44 6.94 3.98 -13.18
N ASN A 45 8.03 3.48 -13.75
CA ASN A 45 8.93 2.58 -13.01
C ASN A 45 9.64 3.35 -11.88
N SER A 46 9.34 2.99 -10.63
CA SER A 46 9.91 3.60 -9.43
C SER A 46 11.42 3.40 -9.26
N HIS A 47 12.01 2.43 -9.99
CA HIS A 47 13.44 2.19 -10.02
C HIS A 47 14.17 2.96 -11.13
N ASN A 48 13.48 3.85 -11.85
CA ASN A 48 14.13 4.66 -12.88
C ASN A 48 15.07 5.70 -12.23
N PRO A 49 16.39 5.68 -12.53
CA PRO A 49 17.35 6.61 -11.96
C PRO A 49 17.11 8.07 -12.40
N ILE A 50 16.33 8.30 -13.46
CA ILE A 50 16.03 9.63 -13.98
C ILE A 50 14.78 10.18 -13.28
N LYS A 51 14.99 11.14 -12.37
CA LYS A 51 13.92 11.84 -11.64
C LYS A 51 13.19 12.84 -12.52
N ALA A 52 12.38 12.34 -13.44
CA ALA A 52 11.47 13.15 -14.24
C ALA A 52 10.21 13.54 -13.44
N PHE A 53 9.33 14.34 -14.05
CA PHE A 53 8.10 14.87 -13.42
C PHE A 53 7.24 13.80 -12.74
N PHE A 54 7.05 12.64 -13.39
CA PHE A 54 6.25 11.56 -12.82
C PHE A 54 6.88 10.92 -11.58
N GLN A 55 8.21 10.83 -11.52
CA GLN A 55 8.91 10.24 -10.38
C GLN A 55 8.75 11.10 -9.13
N THR A 56 8.80 12.43 -9.26
CA THR A 56 8.62 13.34 -8.11
C THR A 56 7.22 13.21 -7.50
N GLY A 57 6.18 13.13 -8.34
CA GLY A 57 4.81 12.89 -7.89
C GLY A 57 4.64 11.50 -7.29
N ASN A 58 5.26 10.49 -7.90
CA ASN A 58 5.25 9.12 -7.40
C ASN A 58 5.91 9.03 -6.02
N ASP A 59 7.14 9.54 -5.85
CA ASP A 59 7.87 9.54 -4.57
C ASP A 59 7.03 10.16 -3.44
N LYS A 60 6.27 11.23 -3.73
CA LYS A 60 5.36 11.86 -2.75
C LYS A 60 4.17 10.97 -2.41
N ALA A 61 3.54 10.35 -3.41
CA ALA A 61 2.46 9.39 -3.19
C ALA A 61 2.95 8.19 -2.39
N ASP A 62 4.13 7.68 -2.72
CA ASP A 62 4.77 6.53 -2.13
C ASP A 62 5.18 6.81 -0.67
N ALA A 63 5.72 8.00 -0.38
CA ALA A 63 5.99 8.45 0.98
C ALA A 63 4.70 8.59 1.82
N THR A 64 3.60 9.02 1.20
CA THR A 64 2.29 9.11 1.87
C THR A 64 1.71 7.71 2.13
N ALA A 65 1.89 6.77 1.20
CA ALA A 65 1.46 5.39 1.33
C ALA A 65 2.31 4.59 2.34
N LYS A 66 3.61 4.90 2.46
CA LYS A 66 4.57 4.23 3.37
C LYS A 66 4.26 4.35 4.88
N GLY A 67 3.17 5.01 5.26
CA GLY A 67 2.67 5.08 6.64
C GLY A 67 1.43 4.22 6.94
N LEU A 68 0.86 3.50 5.96
CA LEU A 68 -0.38 2.74 6.13
C LEU A 68 -0.15 1.29 6.58
N TRP A 69 0.80 1.04 7.48
CA TRP A 69 0.86 -0.26 8.14
C TRP A 69 -0.33 -0.36 9.10
N THR A 70 -1.19 -1.33 8.87
CA THR A 70 -2.30 -1.57 9.80
C THR A 70 -1.75 -2.14 11.11
N LEU A 71 -2.52 -2.03 12.19
CA LEU A 71 -2.19 -2.72 13.45
C LEU A 71 -2.02 -4.23 13.26
N ARG A 72 -2.72 -4.81 12.27
CA ARG A 72 -2.57 -6.22 11.89
C ARG A 72 -1.18 -6.49 11.31
N ASP A 73 -0.71 -5.67 10.38
CA ASP A 73 0.61 -5.83 9.76
C ASP A 73 1.72 -5.64 10.79
N ALA A 74 1.56 -4.66 11.69
CA ALA A 74 2.49 -4.44 12.80
C ALA A 74 2.51 -5.63 13.77
N ARG A 75 1.36 -6.25 14.07
CA ARG A 75 1.29 -7.46 14.89
C ARG A 75 2.00 -8.63 14.21
N GLN A 76 1.74 -8.89 12.93
CA GLN A 76 2.42 -9.97 12.20
C GLN A 76 3.94 -9.75 12.12
N LEU A 77 4.38 -8.51 11.95
CA LEU A 77 5.81 -8.18 11.97
C LEU A 77 6.43 -8.45 13.34
N HIS A 78 5.72 -8.09 14.42
CA HIS A 78 6.17 -8.39 15.77
C HIS A 78 6.19 -9.90 16.04
N GLU A 79 5.19 -10.65 15.62
CA GLU A 79 5.12 -12.11 15.80
C GLU A 79 6.22 -12.85 15.04
N SER A 80 6.66 -12.33 13.89
CA SER A 80 7.73 -12.95 13.10
C SER A 80 9.14 -12.62 13.59
N LEU A 81 9.38 -11.42 14.13
CA LEU A 81 10.72 -10.93 14.46
C LEU A 81 10.94 -10.58 15.94
N HIS A 82 9.88 -10.59 16.75
CA HIS A 82 9.88 -10.20 18.16
C HIS A 82 10.57 -8.85 18.44
N ILE A 83 10.42 -7.89 17.51
CA ILE A 83 11.02 -6.56 17.66
C ILE A 83 10.31 -5.74 18.73
N GLY A 84 11.08 -5.01 19.54
CA GLY A 84 10.54 -4.21 20.64
C GLY A 84 9.66 -3.04 20.18
N ALA A 85 8.79 -2.55 21.08
CA ALA A 85 7.79 -1.53 20.78
C ALA A 85 8.35 -0.25 20.11
N LYS A 86 9.53 0.22 20.53
CA LYS A 86 10.18 1.41 19.92
C LYS A 86 10.57 1.17 18.46
N ALA A 87 11.10 -0.01 18.15
CA ALA A 87 11.46 -0.39 16.79
C ALA A 87 10.20 -0.60 15.92
N LEU A 88 9.17 -1.19 16.52
CA LEU A 88 7.88 -1.41 15.87
C LEU A 88 7.18 -0.10 15.51
N THR A 89 7.11 0.87 16.43
CA THR A 89 6.60 2.23 16.16
C THR A 89 7.36 2.90 15.02
N LYS A 90 8.70 2.85 15.04
CA LYS A 90 9.51 3.47 13.99
C LYS A 90 9.29 2.82 12.61
N ARG A 91 9.11 1.49 12.58
CA ARG A 91 9.04 0.72 11.34
C ARG A 91 7.64 0.68 10.73
N CYS A 92 6.61 0.67 11.57
CA CYS A 92 5.21 0.61 11.14
C CYS A 92 4.50 1.96 11.23
N GLY A 93 5.11 3.00 11.79
CA GLY A 93 4.46 4.31 11.94
C GLY A 93 3.25 4.31 12.90
N ILE A 94 3.09 3.27 13.72
CA ILE A 94 1.97 3.14 14.66
C ILE A 94 2.24 3.87 15.99
N PRO A 95 1.20 4.34 16.71
CA PRO A 95 1.36 4.92 18.05
C PRO A 95 2.15 4.03 18.99
N VAL A 96 2.94 4.64 19.88
CA VAL A 96 3.75 3.91 20.86
C VAL A 96 2.88 3.10 21.83
N THR A 97 1.66 3.54 22.10
CA THR A 97 0.67 2.83 22.91
C THR A 97 0.30 1.50 22.27
N ASP A 98 0.06 1.51 20.96
CA ASP A 98 -0.35 0.32 20.22
C ASP A 98 0.81 -0.65 20.06
N ALA A 99 2.02 -0.12 19.80
CA ALA A 99 3.22 -0.94 19.73
C ALA A 99 3.54 -1.61 21.07
N LYS A 100 3.34 -0.90 22.20
CA LYS A 100 3.45 -1.47 23.54
C LYS A 100 2.39 -2.54 23.80
N HIS A 101 1.15 -2.29 23.40
CA HIS A 101 0.08 -3.26 23.53
C HIS A 101 0.38 -4.54 22.73
N ILE A 102 0.82 -4.43 21.47
CA ILE A 102 1.21 -5.58 20.65
C ILE A 102 2.30 -6.41 21.34
N ALA A 103 3.39 -5.76 21.77
CA ALA A 103 4.49 -6.44 22.44
C ALA A 103 4.05 -7.07 23.78
N ALA A 104 3.20 -6.36 24.53
CA ALA A 104 2.65 -6.84 25.79
C ALA A 104 1.68 -8.01 25.58
N THR A 105 0.98 -8.13 24.46
CA THR A 105 0.10 -9.29 24.17
C THR A 105 0.84 -10.50 23.58
N CYS A 106 2.14 -10.39 23.30
CA CYS A 106 2.89 -11.47 22.68
C CYS A 106 3.33 -12.51 23.74
N PRO A 107 2.89 -13.79 23.64
CA PRO A 107 3.20 -14.82 24.63
C PRO A 107 4.69 -15.16 24.71
N HIS A 108 5.46 -14.86 23.66
CA HIS A 108 6.91 -15.10 23.61
C HIS A 108 7.73 -13.95 24.19
N CYS A 109 7.14 -12.75 24.25
CA CYS A 109 7.82 -11.54 24.75
C CYS A 109 7.35 -11.11 26.14
N GLN A 110 6.22 -11.66 26.63
CA GLN A 110 5.83 -11.57 28.03
C GLN A 110 6.80 -12.41 28.87
N LYS A 111 7.71 -11.72 29.57
CA LYS A 111 8.47 -12.26 30.70
C LYS A 111 8.17 -11.43 31.94
#